data_AF-A0A2G2WTF8-F1
#
_entry.id   AF-A0A2G2WTF8-F1
#
_cell.length_a   1.000
_cell.length_b   1.000
_cell.length_c   1.000
_cell.angle_alpha   90.00
_cell.angle_beta   90.00
_cell.angle_gamma   90.00
#
_symmetry.space_group_name_H-M   'P 1'
#
loop_
_entity.id
_entity.type
_entity.pdbx_description
1 polymer ?
#
loop_
_entity_poly.entity_id
_entity_poly.type
_entity_poly.pdbx_seq_one_letter_code
_entity_poly.pdbx_strand_id
1 'polypeptide(L)'
;MQKIWKSFQALGSIAFAYTYCLILIEIQDTLKSPPAEAKTTKKATLVSVAATTVFYMLCGCFGYAAFGDQSPGNLLTGFGFYNPYWLLDIANMAIVVHLVGAYQVFCQPLFAFVEKTAAECLEDDFRDHNNGISMLMPFFNDVVGIIGSFSFWPLTVYFPVEMYIVQKNIPNWSGRWICLQLLSGVCLVISIAASVGSFAGIVSDLQVYRPFKT
;
A
#
# COMPACT_ATOMS: atom_id res chain seq x y z
N MET A 1 6.46 7.67 24.30
CA MET A 1 5.67 8.19 23.16
C MET A 1 6.27 7.83 21.80
N GLN A 2 7.50 8.24 21.48
CA GLN A 2 8.13 7.95 20.18
C GLN A 2 8.15 6.45 19.79
N LYS A 3 8.44 5.54 20.73
CA LYS A 3 8.38 4.08 20.48
C LYS A 3 6.99 3.61 20.05
N ILE A 4 5.93 4.13 20.68
CA ILE A 4 4.53 3.75 20.38
C ILE A 4 4.14 4.22 18.96
N TRP A 5 4.53 5.44 18.58
CA TRP A 5 4.28 5.94 17.23
C TRP A 5 5.02 5.13 16.16
N LYS A 6 6.29 4.79 16.40
CA LYS A 6 7.06 3.91 15.51
C LYS A 6 6.46 2.51 15.40
N SER A 7 5.89 1.97 16.47
CA SER A 7 5.18 0.69 16.43
C SER A 7 3.91 0.74 15.56
N PHE A 8 3.11 1.81 15.66
CA PHE A 8 1.95 1.97 14.78
C PHE A 8 2.34 2.20 13.32
N GLN A 9 3.40 2.97 13.08
CA GLN A 9 3.96 3.15 11.74
C GLN A 9 4.42 1.80 11.15
N ALA A 10 5.10 0.96 11.93
CA ALA A 10 5.54 -0.36 11.50
C ALA A 10 4.35 -1.30 11.15
N LEU A 11 3.27 -1.27 11.93
CA LEU A 11 2.04 -2.01 11.61
C LEU A 11 1.42 -1.52 10.30
N GLY A 12 1.40 -0.20 10.07
CA GLY A 12 0.96 0.39 8.81
C GLY A 12 1.84 -0.03 7.63
N SER A 13 3.16 -0.05 7.80
CA SER A 13 4.10 -0.51 6.77
C SER A 13 3.91 -1.99 6.43
N ILE A 14 3.64 -2.84 7.43
CA ILE A 14 3.31 -4.26 7.20
C ILE A 14 2.00 -4.38 6.43
N ALA A 15 0.95 -3.66 6.83
CA ALA A 15 -0.33 -3.70 6.13
C ALA A 15 -0.19 -3.24 4.67
N PHE A 16 0.55 -2.17 4.42
CA PHE A 16 0.84 -1.67 3.07
C PHE A 16 1.63 -2.69 2.24
N ALA A 17 2.62 -3.38 2.83
CA ALA A 17 3.45 -4.35 2.14
C ALA A 17 2.67 -5.58 1.60
N TYR A 18 1.49 -5.87 2.15
CA TYR A 18 0.58 -6.93 1.65
C TYR A 18 -0.58 -6.40 0.80
N THR A 19 -0.50 -5.15 0.33
CA THR A 19 -1.53 -4.55 -0.53
C THR A 19 -1.32 -4.95 -1.99
N TYR A 20 -1.81 -6.12 -2.38
CA TYR A 20 -1.72 -6.62 -3.76
C TYR A 20 -3.10 -6.92 -4.39
N CYS A 21 -4.20 -6.64 -3.69
CA CYS A 21 -5.55 -7.01 -4.10
C CYS A 21 -5.94 -6.44 -5.47
N LEU A 22 -5.59 -5.18 -5.77
CA LEU A 22 -5.90 -4.54 -7.05
C LEU A 22 -5.20 -5.24 -8.21
N ILE A 23 -3.90 -5.52 -8.07
CA ILE A 23 -3.09 -6.22 -9.07
C ILE A 23 -3.61 -7.65 -9.27
N LEU A 24 -4.03 -8.31 -8.19
CA LEU A 24 -4.57 -9.67 -8.28
C LEU A 24 -5.83 -9.75 -9.14
N ILE A 25 -6.68 -8.72 -9.13
CA ILE A 25 -7.89 -8.66 -9.97
C ILE A 25 -7.51 -8.55 -11.46
N GLU A 26 -6.54 -7.70 -11.81
CA GLU A 26 -6.04 -7.58 -13.19
C GLU A 26 -5.38 -8.88 -13.70
N ILE A 27 -4.61 -9.54 -12.83
CA ILE A 27 -4.03 -10.85 -13.16
C ILE A 27 -5.15 -11.87 -13.39
N GLN A 28 -6.22 -11.85 -12.59
CA GLN A 28 -7.35 -12.76 -12.78
C GLN A 28 -8.05 -12.52 -14.12
N ASP A 29 -8.28 -11.26 -14.48
CA ASP A 29 -8.97 -10.89 -15.73
C ASP A 29 -8.19 -11.27 -17.00
N THR A 30 -6.87 -11.44 -16.89
CA THR A 30 -6.00 -11.83 -18.02
C THR A 30 -5.72 -13.34 -18.12
N LEU A 31 -6.06 -14.12 -17.09
CA LEU A 31 -5.78 -15.55 -17.05
C LEU A 31 -6.78 -16.34 -17.93
N LYS A 32 -6.26 -17.20 -18.81
CA LYS A 32 -7.10 -18.04 -19.66
C LYS A 32 -7.66 -19.24 -18.89
N SER A 33 -8.96 -19.47 -19.03
CA SER A 33 -9.65 -20.69 -18.60
C SER A 33 -9.67 -21.73 -19.75
N PRO A 34 -9.52 -23.06 -19.50
CA PRO A 34 -9.47 -23.77 -18.21
C PRO A 34 -8.03 -24.03 -17.67
N PRO A 35 -7.84 -24.23 -16.34
CA PRO A 35 -8.84 -24.27 -15.25
C PRO A 35 -9.27 -22.88 -14.76
N ALA A 36 -10.33 -22.82 -13.95
CA ALA A 36 -10.88 -21.56 -13.42
C ALA A 36 -9.81 -20.63 -12.82
N GLU A 37 -9.82 -19.36 -13.23
CA GLU A 37 -8.86 -18.31 -12.85
C GLU A 37 -8.64 -18.23 -11.33
N ALA A 38 -9.71 -18.33 -10.54
CA ALA A 38 -9.65 -18.32 -9.08
C ALA A 38 -8.80 -19.47 -8.51
N LYS A 39 -8.80 -20.66 -9.14
CA LYS A 39 -8.03 -21.82 -8.67
C LYS A 39 -6.53 -21.65 -8.95
N THR A 40 -6.20 -21.16 -10.14
CA THR A 40 -4.80 -20.87 -10.53
C THR A 40 -4.25 -19.73 -9.68
N THR A 41 -5.00 -18.65 -9.57
CA THR A 41 -4.61 -17.48 -8.78
C THR A 41 -4.46 -17.83 -7.30
N LYS A 42 -5.38 -18.60 -6.71
CA LYS A 42 -5.26 -19.00 -5.30
C LYS A 42 -3.95 -19.75 -4.99
N LYS A 43 -3.51 -20.63 -5.89
CA LYS A 43 -2.22 -21.32 -5.74
C LYS A 43 -1.05 -20.35 -5.88
N ALA A 44 -1.07 -19.49 -6.90
CA ALA A 44 -0.04 -18.49 -7.13
C ALA A 44 0.08 -17.52 -5.94
N THR A 45 -1.05 -17.00 -5.45
CA THR A 45 -1.14 -16.11 -4.28
C THR A 45 -0.64 -16.80 -3.01
N LEU A 46 -0.97 -18.08 -2.79
CA LEU A 46 -0.48 -18.79 -1.62
C LEU A 46 1.05 -18.92 -1.64
N VAL A 47 1.63 -19.26 -2.79
CA VAL A 47 3.08 -19.35 -2.95
C VAL A 47 3.74 -17.98 -2.81
N SER A 48 3.19 -16.94 -3.45
CA SER A 48 3.77 -15.60 -3.39
C SER A 48 3.73 -15.02 -1.98
N VAL A 49 2.59 -15.10 -1.29
CA VAL A 49 2.44 -14.61 0.09
C VAL A 49 3.35 -15.38 1.04
N ALA A 50 3.47 -16.71 0.89
CA ALA A 50 4.39 -17.49 1.71
C ALA A 50 5.85 -17.08 1.48
N ALA A 51 6.27 -16.94 0.22
CA ALA A 51 7.63 -16.53 -0.13
C ALA A 51 7.95 -15.12 0.39
N THR A 52 7.05 -14.15 0.17
CA THR A 52 7.23 -12.77 0.66
C THR A 52 7.25 -12.70 2.18
N THR A 53 6.37 -13.43 2.87
CA THR A 53 6.37 -13.50 4.34
C THR A 53 7.70 -14.03 4.86
N VAL A 54 8.20 -15.13 4.31
CA VAL A 54 9.49 -15.70 4.71
C VAL A 54 10.62 -14.70 4.44
N PHE A 55 10.63 -14.06 3.28
CA PHE A 55 11.66 -13.08 2.93
C PHE A 55 11.65 -11.87 3.87
N TYR A 56 10.48 -11.27 4.15
CA TYR A 56 10.35 -10.13 5.07
C TYR A 56 10.68 -10.51 6.51
N MET A 57 10.27 -11.71 6.96
CA MET A 57 10.64 -12.20 8.29
C MET A 57 12.15 -12.43 8.41
N LEU A 58 12.80 -13.02 7.40
CA LEU A 58 14.25 -13.19 7.39
C LEU A 58 14.97 -11.84 7.42
N CYS A 59 14.56 -10.90 6.58
CA CYS A 59 15.11 -9.54 6.56
C CYS A 59 14.94 -8.83 7.92
N GLY A 60 13.75 -8.91 8.50
CA GLY A 60 13.45 -8.34 9.82
C GLY A 60 14.25 -8.99 10.95
N CYS A 61 14.33 -10.32 10.98
CA CYS A 61 15.09 -11.07 11.99
C CYS A 61 16.60 -10.80 11.87
N PHE A 62 17.17 -10.81 10.66
CA PHE A 62 18.59 -10.49 10.47
C PHE A 62 18.89 -9.03 10.77
N GLY A 63 18.02 -8.10 10.37
CA GLY A 63 18.14 -6.68 10.72
C GLY A 63 18.11 -6.46 12.22
N TYR A 64 17.17 -7.09 12.93
CA TYR A 64 17.11 -7.01 14.40
C TYR A 64 18.31 -7.70 15.06
N ALA A 65 18.77 -8.85 14.56
CA ALA A 65 19.96 -9.53 15.10
C ALA A 65 21.24 -8.71 14.91
N ALA A 66 21.36 -7.96 13.81
CA ALA A 66 22.52 -7.14 13.51
C ALA A 66 22.53 -5.79 14.27
N PHE A 67 21.37 -5.17 14.47
CA PHE A 67 21.28 -3.78 14.95
C PHE A 67 20.48 -3.58 16.24
N GLY A 68 19.73 -4.59 16.68
CA GLY A 68 18.86 -4.54 17.86
C GLY A 68 17.93 -3.33 17.83
N ASP A 69 17.74 -2.71 18.99
CA ASP A 69 16.89 -1.53 19.18
C ASP A 69 17.38 -0.25 18.45
N GLN A 70 18.57 -0.28 17.84
CA GLN A 70 19.13 0.83 17.05
C GLN A 70 18.83 0.71 15.55
N SER A 71 18.01 -0.26 15.12
CA SER A 71 17.65 -0.41 13.71
C SER A 71 16.95 0.85 13.16
N PRO A 72 17.49 1.52 12.13
CA PRO A 72 16.87 2.69 11.52
C PRO A 72 15.64 2.28 10.69
N GLY A 73 14.67 3.19 10.60
CA GLY A 73 13.45 2.96 9.80
C GLY A 73 13.71 2.83 8.29
N ASN A 74 14.81 3.40 7.79
CA ASN A 74 15.33 3.15 6.46
C ASN A 74 16.79 2.70 6.58
N LEU A 75 17.05 1.44 6.26
CA LEU A 75 18.37 0.82 6.35
C LEU A 75 19.38 1.48 5.39
N LEU A 76 18.94 2.13 4.31
CA LEU A 76 19.86 2.70 3.32
C LEU A 76 20.38 4.08 3.72
N THR A 77 19.60 4.85 4.47
CA THR A 77 19.98 6.21 4.88
C THR A 77 20.39 6.29 6.35
N GLY A 78 19.88 5.38 7.19
CA GLY A 78 20.05 5.47 8.64
C GLY A 78 21.38 5.00 9.20
N PHE A 79 22.24 4.37 8.40
CA PHE A 79 23.50 3.82 8.89
C PHE A 79 24.76 4.58 8.50
N GLY A 80 24.71 5.50 7.54
CA GLY A 80 25.94 6.14 7.06
C GLY A 80 27.04 5.13 6.71
N PHE A 81 26.67 3.96 6.17
CA PHE A 81 27.64 2.98 5.65
C PHE A 81 28.26 3.57 4.39
N TYR A 82 29.21 4.49 4.60
CA TYR A 82 30.03 5.10 3.58
C TYR A 82 31.15 4.15 3.13
N ASN A 83 31.11 2.86 3.44
CA ASN A 83 32.06 1.89 2.89
C ASN A 83 31.51 0.46 2.91
N PRO A 84 31.50 -0.28 1.79
CA PRO A 84 31.86 0.18 0.44
C PRO A 84 30.65 0.82 -0.28
N TYR A 85 30.86 2.00 -0.88
CA TYR A 85 29.80 2.80 -1.53
C TYR A 85 29.05 2.08 -2.66
N TRP A 86 29.73 1.17 -3.38
CA TRP A 86 29.13 0.45 -4.50
C TRP A 86 27.90 -0.38 -4.09
N LEU A 87 27.87 -0.89 -2.85
CA LEU A 87 26.76 -1.71 -2.38
C LEU A 87 25.51 -0.86 -2.15
N LEU A 88 25.70 0.37 -1.64
CA LEU A 88 24.64 1.35 -1.47
C LEU A 88 24.10 1.80 -2.84
N ASP A 89 24.98 2.03 -3.81
CA ASP A 89 24.57 2.44 -5.16
C ASP A 89 23.77 1.35 -5.87
N ILE A 90 24.19 0.08 -5.76
CA ILE A 90 23.41 -1.05 -6.31
C ILE A 90 22.06 -1.18 -5.61
N ALA A 91 22.01 -1.03 -4.28
CA ALA A 91 20.74 -1.09 -3.54
C ALA A 91 19.78 0.04 -3.94
N ASN A 92 20.30 1.26 -4.09
CA ASN A 92 19.52 2.40 -4.56
C ASN A 92 19.05 2.21 -6.01
N MET A 93 19.90 1.70 -6.91
CA MET A 93 19.50 1.38 -8.29
C MET A 93 18.40 0.30 -8.32
N ALA A 94 18.51 -0.73 -7.48
CA ALA A 94 17.48 -1.76 -7.36
C ALA A 94 16.14 -1.18 -6.87
N ILE A 95 16.17 -0.24 -5.91
CA ILE A 95 14.98 0.48 -5.48
C ILE A 95 14.36 1.28 -6.61
N VAL A 96 15.17 2.01 -7.39
CA VAL A 96 14.67 2.79 -8.53
C VAL A 96 14.00 1.87 -9.55
N VAL A 97 14.66 0.78 -9.95
CA VAL A 97 14.08 -0.19 -10.89
C VAL A 97 12.78 -0.79 -10.35
N HIS A 98 12.75 -1.17 -9.07
CA HIS A 98 11.55 -1.68 -8.41
C HIS A 98 10.41 -0.66 -8.38
N LEU A 99 10.69 0.58 -7.98
CA LEU A 99 9.70 1.66 -7.88
C LEU A 99 9.14 2.08 -9.23
N VAL A 100 9.96 2.13 -10.29
CA VAL A 100 9.49 2.45 -11.64
C VAL A 100 8.55 1.36 -12.16
N GLY A 101 8.92 0.08 -11.99
CA GLY A 101 8.05 -1.03 -12.36
C GLY A 101 6.75 -1.06 -11.55
N ALA A 102 6.84 -0.85 -10.24
CA ALA A 102 5.68 -0.75 -9.37
C ALA A 102 4.76 0.40 -9.79
N TYR A 103 5.31 1.59 -10.05
CA TYR A 103 4.55 2.75 -10.52
C TYR A 103 3.75 2.43 -11.79
N GLN A 104 4.39 1.82 -12.80
CA GLN A 104 3.71 1.46 -14.04
C GLN A 104 2.50 0.56 -13.81
N VAL A 105 2.65 -0.48 -12.98
CA VAL A 105 1.56 -1.43 -12.70
C VAL A 105 0.49 -0.83 -11.81
N PHE A 106 0.85 -0.09 -10.75
CA PHE A 106 -0.12 0.51 -9.84
C PHE A 106 -0.93 1.66 -10.46
N CYS A 107 -0.34 2.40 -11.40
CA CYS A 107 -1.01 3.49 -12.07
C CYS A 107 -2.10 3.04 -13.06
N GLN A 108 -1.97 1.86 -13.68
CA GLN A 108 -2.92 1.36 -14.67
C GLN A 108 -4.37 1.26 -14.14
N PRO A 109 -4.65 0.54 -13.05
CA PRO A 109 -6.01 0.43 -12.54
C PRO A 109 -6.52 1.77 -11.98
N LEU A 110 -5.63 2.60 -11.44
CA LEU A 110 -5.99 3.92 -10.93
C LEU A 110 -6.42 4.86 -12.06
N PHE A 111 -5.64 4.93 -13.13
CA PHE A 111 -5.98 5.74 -14.29
C PHE A 111 -7.24 5.25 -14.98
N ALA A 112 -7.43 3.93 -15.12
CA ALA A 112 -8.65 3.37 -15.68
C ALA A 112 -9.89 3.74 -14.85
N PHE A 113 -9.79 3.72 -13.51
CA PHE A 113 -10.87 4.17 -12.63
C PHE A 113 -11.14 5.67 -12.79
N VAL A 114 -10.11 6.51 -12.76
CA VAL A 114 -10.24 7.96 -12.91
C VAL A 114 -10.82 8.32 -14.28
N GLU A 115 -10.37 7.67 -15.36
CA GLU A 115 -10.89 7.89 -16.71
C GLU A 115 -12.36 7.51 -16.80
N LYS A 116 -12.77 6.39 -16.18
CA LYS A 116 -14.17 5.96 -16.16
C LYS A 116 -15.05 6.91 -15.35
N THR A 117 -14.64 7.29 -14.14
CA THR A 117 -15.36 8.25 -13.31
C THR A 117 -15.40 9.63 -13.96
N ALA A 118 -14.31 10.05 -14.60
CA ALA A 118 -14.29 11.26 -15.38
C ALA A 118 -15.28 11.16 -16.54
N ALA A 119 -15.27 10.09 -17.34
CA ALA A 119 -16.23 9.90 -18.44
C ALA A 119 -17.69 9.91 -17.97
N GLU A 120 -18.01 9.25 -16.85
CA GLU A 120 -19.36 9.23 -16.26
C GLU A 120 -19.77 10.60 -15.69
N CYS A 121 -18.88 11.30 -14.96
CA CYS A 121 -19.16 12.65 -14.46
C CYS A 121 -19.18 13.70 -15.59
N LEU A 122 -18.40 13.48 -16.65
CA LEU A 122 -18.36 14.33 -17.82
C LEU A 122 -19.59 14.09 -18.70
N GLU A 123 -20.27 12.94 -18.70
CA GLU A 123 -21.53 12.81 -19.46
C GLU A 123 -22.62 13.82 -19.01
N ASP A 124 -22.55 14.31 -17.77
CA ASP A 124 -23.44 15.35 -17.25
C ASP A 124 -22.97 16.81 -17.52
N ASP A 125 -21.70 17.04 -17.88
CA ASP A 125 -21.11 18.39 -18.10
C ASP A 125 -20.48 18.61 -19.51
N PHE A 126 -20.20 17.54 -20.27
CA PHE A 126 -19.55 17.57 -21.59
C PHE A 126 -20.56 17.70 -22.73
N ARG A 127 -21.27 18.83 -22.72
CA ARG A 127 -21.72 19.45 -23.97
C ARG A 127 -20.85 20.62 -24.42
N ASP A 128 -19.78 20.96 -23.72
CA ASP A 128 -18.80 21.91 -24.24
C ASP A 128 -17.42 21.81 -23.55
N HIS A 129 -16.38 21.89 -24.38
CA HIS A 129 -15.00 22.25 -24.05
C HIS A 129 -13.99 21.16 -23.61
N ASN A 130 -13.44 20.53 -24.65
CA ASN A 130 -12.21 19.76 -24.68
C ASN A 130 -10.98 20.64 -24.31
N ASN A 131 -10.62 20.77 -23.01
CA ASN A 131 -9.23 21.13 -22.60
C ASN A 131 -8.86 20.88 -21.11
N GLY A 132 -9.69 20.21 -20.29
CA GLY A 132 -9.46 20.13 -18.83
C GLY A 132 -8.51 19.03 -18.33
N ILE A 133 -8.25 17.99 -19.14
CA ILE A 133 -7.59 16.76 -18.66
C ILE A 133 -6.10 16.99 -18.32
N SER A 134 -5.44 17.98 -18.94
CA SER A 134 -4.02 18.29 -18.65
C SER A 134 -3.82 19.14 -17.38
N MET A 135 -4.86 19.79 -16.84
CA MET A 135 -4.76 20.63 -15.64
C MET A 135 -4.79 19.86 -14.32
N LEU A 136 -5.17 18.57 -14.35
CA LEU A 136 -5.14 17.65 -13.19
C LEU A 136 -3.78 17.00 -12.95
N MET A 137 -2.94 16.96 -13.99
CA MET A 137 -1.59 16.37 -13.96
C MET A 137 -0.63 16.98 -12.91
N PRO A 138 -0.60 18.30 -12.63
CA PRO A 138 0.31 18.86 -11.63
C PRO A 138 -0.05 18.56 -10.17
N PHE A 139 -1.27 18.08 -9.88
CA PHE A 139 -1.72 17.69 -8.53
C PHE A 139 -1.90 16.18 -8.36
N PHE A 140 -1.49 15.39 -9.36
CA PHE A 140 -1.69 13.95 -9.38
C PHE A 140 -1.14 13.26 -8.12
N ASN A 141 0.01 13.71 -7.61
CA ASN A 141 0.62 13.11 -6.42
C ASN A 141 -0.17 13.41 -5.12
N ASP A 142 -0.70 14.63 -4.98
CA ASP A 142 -1.50 15.03 -3.81
C ASP A 142 -2.89 14.38 -3.84
N VAL A 143 -3.50 14.29 -5.03
CA VAL A 143 -4.78 13.62 -5.26
C VAL A 143 -4.65 12.11 -5.05
N VAL A 144 -3.59 11.47 -5.57
CA VAL A 144 -3.30 10.04 -5.33
C VAL A 144 -2.96 9.78 -3.86
N GLY A 145 -2.30 10.71 -3.16
CA GLY A 145 -2.03 10.59 -1.73
C GLY A 145 -3.31 10.63 -0.88
N ILE A 146 -4.24 11.54 -1.19
CA ILE A 146 -5.53 11.65 -0.51
C ILE A 146 -6.40 10.44 -0.84
N ILE A 147 -6.53 10.08 -2.12
CA ILE A 147 -7.25 8.89 -2.59
C ILE A 147 -6.62 7.63 -1.97
N GLY A 148 -5.30 7.47 -1.95
CA GLY A 148 -4.63 6.34 -1.32
C GLY A 148 -4.94 6.21 0.17
N SER A 149 -5.02 7.32 0.91
CA SER A 149 -5.35 7.30 2.36
C SER A 149 -6.81 6.96 2.64
N PHE A 150 -7.75 7.42 1.81
CA PHE A 150 -9.19 7.19 1.99
C PHE A 150 -9.70 5.93 1.29
N SER A 151 -9.08 5.51 0.19
CA SER A 151 -9.49 4.38 -0.64
C SER A 151 -8.87 3.07 -0.20
N PHE A 152 -7.75 3.10 0.52
CA PHE A 152 -7.09 1.87 0.98
C PHE A 152 -8.02 1.00 1.84
N TRP A 153 -8.55 1.51 2.95
CA TRP A 153 -9.44 0.71 3.81
C TRP A 153 -10.74 0.25 3.12
N PRO A 154 -11.52 1.12 2.44
CA PRO A 154 -12.77 0.70 1.84
C PRO A 154 -12.55 -0.32 0.71
N LEU A 155 -11.53 -0.15 -0.13
CA LEU A 155 -11.31 -1.05 -1.28
C LEU A 155 -10.56 -2.33 -0.93
N THR A 156 -9.60 -2.28 0.00
CA THR A 156 -8.72 -3.44 0.26
C THR A 156 -9.21 -4.32 1.42
N VAL A 157 -9.98 -3.75 2.34
CA VAL A 157 -10.44 -4.46 3.55
C VAL A 157 -11.96 -4.54 3.59
N TYR A 158 -12.65 -3.41 3.62
CA TYR A 158 -14.11 -3.39 3.84
C TYR A 158 -14.89 -4.05 2.70
N PHE A 159 -14.65 -3.63 1.46
CA PHE A 159 -15.41 -4.10 0.31
C PHE A 159 -15.25 -5.61 0.05
N PRO A 160 -14.03 -6.21 0.08
CA PRO A 160 -13.89 -7.65 -0.03
C PRO A 160 -14.56 -8.43 1.11
N VAL A 161 -14.55 -7.89 2.34
CA VAL A 161 -15.22 -8.51 3.51
C VAL A 161 -16.73 -8.53 3.32
N GLU A 162 -17.34 -7.41 2.94
CA GLU A 162 -18.78 -7.33 2.67
C GLU A 162 -19.18 -8.21 1.48
N MET A 163 -18.40 -8.19 0.39
CA MET A 163 -18.65 -9.05 -0.76
C MET A 163 -18.62 -10.53 -0.36
N TYR A 164 -17.69 -10.93 0.52
CA TYR A 164 -17.62 -12.30 1.03
C TYR A 164 -18.84 -12.66 1.90
N ILE A 165 -19.29 -11.75 2.77
CA ILE A 165 -20.48 -11.94 3.62
C ILE A 165 -21.73 -12.17 2.76
N VAL A 166 -21.94 -11.31 1.74
CA VAL A 166 -23.08 -11.39 0.83
C VAL A 166 -23.00 -12.66 -0.03
N GLN A 167 -21.85 -12.95 -0.63
CA GLN A 167 -21.68 -14.13 -1.50
C GLN A 167 -21.88 -15.46 -0.73
N LYS A 168 -21.47 -15.52 0.54
CA LYS A 168 -21.62 -16.70 1.40
C LYS A 168 -22.91 -16.72 2.21
N ASN A 169 -23.79 -15.72 2.07
CA ASN A 169 -25.02 -15.57 2.83
C ASN A 169 -24.81 -15.82 4.34
N ILE A 170 -23.77 -15.20 4.91
CA ILE A 170 -23.45 -15.39 6.33
C ILE A 170 -24.52 -14.65 7.15
N PRO A 171 -25.21 -15.33 8.10
CA PRO A 171 -26.24 -14.68 8.88
C PRO A 171 -25.65 -13.58 9.78
N ASN A 172 -26.36 -12.45 9.86
CA ASN A 172 -26.02 -11.36 10.76
C ASN A 172 -25.92 -11.89 12.19
N TRP A 173 -24.95 -11.39 12.96
CA TRP A 173 -24.64 -11.84 14.34
C TRP A 173 -24.11 -13.28 14.48
N SER A 174 -23.80 -13.96 13.37
CA SER A 174 -23.01 -15.17 13.43
C SER A 174 -21.60 -14.86 13.95
N GLY A 175 -20.98 -15.79 14.70
CA GLY A 175 -19.61 -15.61 15.17
C GLY A 175 -18.59 -15.34 14.04
N ARG A 176 -18.82 -15.89 12.84
CA ARG A 176 -18.02 -15.59 11.65
C ARG A 176 -18.23 -14.15 11.15
N TRP A 177 -19.47 -13.66 11.18
CA TRP A 177 -19.80 -12.30 10.80
C TRP A 177 -19.16 -11.29 11.78
N ILE A 178 -19.27 -11.55 13.09
CA ILE A 178 -18.64 -10.72 14.12
C ILE A 178 -17.11 -10.70 13.95
N CYS A 179 -16.49 -11.86 13.69
CA CYS A 179 -15.05 -11.95 13.45
C CYS A 179 -14.61 -11.13 12.23
N LEU A 180 -15.37 -11.21 11.12
CA LEU A 180 -15.08 -10.46 9.90
C LEU A 180 -15.27 -8.94 10.07
N GLN A 181 -16.33 -8.52 10.77
CA GLN A 181 -16.56 -7.11 11.08
C GLN A 181 -15.50 -6.55 12.03
N LEU A 182 -15.12 -7.32 13.05
CA LEU A 182 -14.07 -6.96 13.98
C LEU A 182 -12.72 -6.86 13.27
N LEU A 183 -12.40 -7.77 12.35
CA LEU A 183 -11.19 -7.70 11.51
C LEU A 183 -11.17 -6.40 10.70
N SER A 184 -12.28 -6.09 10.01
CA SER A 184 -12.41 -4.86 9.22
C SER A 184 -12.25 -3.59 10.08
N GLY A 185 -12.89 -3.57 11.26
CA GLY A 185 -12.78 -2.47 12.22
C GLY A 185 -11.37 -2.31 12.81
N VAL A 186 -10.68 -3.39 13.12
CA VAL A 186 -9.28 -3.35 13.59
C VAL A 186 -8.36 -2.78 12.51
N CYS A 187 -8.51 -3.22 11.25
CA CYS A 187 -7.76 -2.67 10.13
C CYS A 187 -8.03 -1.18 9.89
N LEU A 188 -9.27 -0.70 10.13
CA LEU A 188 -9.60 0.72 10.09
C LEU A 188 -8.81 1.49 11.15
N VAL A 189 -8.83 1.01 12.39
CA VAL A 189 -8.12 1.64 13.51
C VAL A 189 -6.61 1.68 13.26
N ILE A 190 -6.03 0.58 12.75
CA ILE A 190 -4.61 0.52 12.39
C ILE A 190 -4.28 1.54 11.30
N SER A 191 -5.13 1.65 10.27
CA SER A 191 -4.91 2.61 9.17
C SER A 191 -4.95 4.06 9.68
N ILE A 192 -5.92 4.41 10.51
CA ILE A 192 -6.01 5.75 11.13
C ILE A 192 -4.79 6.01 12.03
N ALA A 193 -4.42 5.04 12.87
CA ALA A 193 -3.28 5.17 13.77
C ALA A 193 -1.95 5.28 13.01
N ALA A 194 -1.77 4.56 11.90
CA ALA A 194 -0.61 4.64 11.04
C ALA A 194 -0.52 6.00 10.31
N SER A 195 -1.65 6.52 9.84
CA SER A 195 -1.73 7.87 9.26
C SER A 195 -1.34 8.93 10.29
N VAL A 196 -1.95 8.92 11.47
CA VAL A 196 -1.61 9.85 12.57
C VAL A 196 -0.15 9.70 13.01
N GLY A 197 0.35 8.47 13.12
CA GLY A 197 1.75 8.19 13.46
C GLY A 197 2.73 8.73 12.42
N SER A 198 2.37 8.66 11.13
CA SER A 198 3.18 9.21 10.03
C SER A 198 3.20 10.74 10.07
N PHE A 199 2.05 11.40 10.27
CA PHE A 199 2.00 12.85 10.46
C PHE A 199 2.79 13.30 11.69
N ALA A 200 2.62 12.62 12.82
CA ALA A 200 3.34 12.94 14.06
C ALA A 200 4.85 12.72 13.92
N GLY A 201 5.28 11.69 13.18
CA GLY A 201 6.68 11.43 12.85
C GLY A 201 7.27 12.56 12.01
N ILE A 202 6.62 12.94 10.92
CA ILE A 202 7.05 14.05 10.04
C ILE A 202 7.16 15.36 10.81
N VAL A 203 6.16 15.70 11.64
CA VAL A 203 6.19 16.93 12.46
C VAL A 203 7.35 16.89 13.46
N SER A 204 7.62 15.74 14.07
CA SER A 204 8.75 15.57 15.00
C SER A 204 10.11 15.73 14.29
N ASP A 205 10.23 15.18 13.08
CA ASP A 205 11.46 15.25 12.29
C ASP A 205 11.70 16.67 11.76
N LEU A 206 10.66 17.38 11.33
CA LEU A 206 10.73 18.78 10.88
C LEU A 206 11.15 19.76 12.00
N GLN A 207 10.85 19.46 13.26
CA GLN A 207 11.31 20.28 14.40
C GLN A 207 12.82 20.12 14.67
N VAL A 208 13.42 19.00 14.24
CA VAL A 208 14.84 18.70 14.41
C VAL A 208 15.66 19.11 13.18
N TYR A 209 15.08 19.00 11.98
CA TYR A 209 15.75 19.33 10.73
C TYR A 209 15.74 20.84 10.46
N ARG A 210 16.89 21.52 10.65
CA ARG A 210 17.11 22.88 10.14
C ARG A 210 17.62 22.78 8.70
N PRO A 211 16.84 23.15 7.66
CA PRO A 211 17.19 22.80 6.29
C PRO A 211 18.42 23.55 5.73
N PHE A 212 18.90 24.61 6.38
CA PHE A 212 20.10 25.32 5.97
C PHE A 212 20.85 25.86 7.20
N LYS A 213 21.98 25.23 7.54
CA LYS A 213 23.09 25.91 8.19
C LYS A 213 24.10 26.22 7.09
N THR A 214 24.21 27.49 6.70
CA THR A 214 25.47 28.05 6.18
C THR A 214 26.49 28.12 7.31
#